data_AF-A0A5S4VNW3-F1
#
_entry.id   AF-A0A5S4VNW3-F1
#
_cell.length_a   1.000
_cell.length_b   1.000
_cell.length_c   1.000
_cell.angle_alpha   90.00
_cell.angle_beta   90.00
_cell.angle_gamma   90.00
#
_symmetry.space_group_name_H-M   'P 1'
#
loop_
_entity.id
_entity.type
_entity.pdbx_description
1 polymer ?
#
loop_
_entity_poly.entity_id
_entity_poly.type
_entity_poly.pdbx_seq_one_letter_code
_entity_poly.pdbx_strand_id
1 'polypeptide(L)'
;MLLNEIINEVGMTKRAVKYYEEKGLLSVDKDNNGYRNYTAQDVETLKKISVYRKLGISIKDIQSLLETGDKSILLRIYQEKVQEKVLKDSELEALKQFIDDGDADKANEALDYQTVENAIESLLPGKEWGDYFKSHFKPFLNVRLKTLEQKQALQNILEYCDETTLKVPFIMGIGAKMIGGIAQETRTADEMIAYYRDMSESEYERLKEKVWKGAKMKNGIMKYHPAFIAQRKMQKELQNKGYNDIFIPNLMVLSPTYVEYKKALDNVNDRMCRELGLYYDSNYNLVIKKDNSK
;
A
#
# COMPACT_ATOMS: atom_id res chain seq x y z
N MET A 1 22.39 5.68 35.70
CA MET A 1 21.31 4.79 36.21
C MET A 1 21.33 3.49 35.43
N LEU A 2 21.05 2.37 36.08
CA LEU A 2 20.96 1.07 35.41
C LEU A 2 19.59 0.87 34.76
N LEU A 3 19.52 -0.06 33.80
CA LEU A 3 18.29 -0.39 33.08
C LEU A 3 17.11 -0.72 34.01
N ASN A 4 17.34 -1.37 35.16
CA ASN A 4 16.27 -1.71 36.10
C ASN A 4 15.70 -0.49 36.83
N GLU A 5 16.48 0.56 37.01
CA GLU A 5 16.06 1.78 37.71
C GLU A 5 15.25 2.66 36.75
N ILE A 6 15.73 2.81 35.52
CA ILE A 6 15.08 3.68 34.53
C ILE A 6 13.73 3.14 34.07
N ILE A 7 13.56 1.82 33.91
CA ILE A 7 12.29 1.22 33.50
C ILE A 7 11.15 1.56 34.48
N ASN A 8 11.47 1.68 35.76
CA ASN A 8 10.51 2.06 36.80
C ASN A 8 10.20 3.55 36.74
N GLU A 9 11.22 4.40 36.52
CA GLU A 9 11.02 5.85 36.44
C GLU A 9 10.20 6.26 35.21
N VAL A 10 10.50 5.69 34.03
CA VAL A 10 9.81 6.06 32.78
C VAL A 10 8.54 5.24 32.51
N GLY A 11 8.23 4.26 33.35
CA GLY A 11 7.06 3.39 33.21
C GLY A 11 7.10 2.53 31.94
N MET A 12 8.27 2.00 31.60
CA MET A 12 8.50 1.27 30.35
C MET A 12 9.02 -0.13 30.62
N THR A 13 8.80 -1.08 29.72
CA THR A 13 9.43 -2.41 29.84
C THR A 13 10.87 -2.37 29.34
N LYS A 14 11.72 -3.28 29.83
CA LYS A 14 13.07 -3.50 29.31
C LYS A 14 13.09 -3.72 27.79
N ARG A 15 12.07 -4.41 27.27
CA ARG A 15 11.92 -4.69 25.84
C ARG A 15 11.65 -3.41 25.05
N ALA A 16 10.85 -2.49 25.59
CA ALA A 16 10.56 -1.21 24.94
C ALA A 16 11.80 -0.32 24.85
N VAL A 17 12.59 -0.23 25.92
CA VAL A 17 13.86 0.54 25.92
C VAL A 17 14.84 -0.01 24.89
N LYS A 18 15.05 -1.34 24.86
CA LYS A 18 15.90 -1.99 23.85
C LYS A 18 15.40 -1.75 22.43
N TYR A 19 14.09 -1.83 22.20
CA TYR A 19 13.52 -1.57 20.89
C TYR A 19 13.80 -0.14 20.42
N TYR A 20 13.80 0.86 21.31
CA TYR A 20 14.14 2.23 20.95
C TYR A 20 15.63 2.43 20.69
N GLU A 21 16.51 1.71 21.40
CA GLU A 21 17.93 1.64 21.04
C GLU A 21 18.13 1.04 19.64
N GLU A 22 17.47 -0.09 19.35
CA GLU A 22 17.53 -0.77 18.04
C GLU A 22 16.99 0.11 16.91
N LYS A 23 16.02 0.98 17.20
CA LYS A 23 15.48 1.96 16.26
C LYS A 23 16.26 3.27 16.21
N GLY A 24 17.37 3.40 16.94
CA GLY A 24 18.24 4.58 16.93
C GLY A 24 17.64 5.80 17.61
N LEU A 25 16.55 5.65 18.37
CA LEU A 25 15.90 6.76 19.11
C LEU A 25 16.65 7.09 20.41
N LEU A 26 17.50 6.19 20.86
CA LEU A 26 18.31 6.33 22.07
C LEU A 26 19.66 5.64 21.84
N SER A 27 20.76 6.29 22.22
CA SER A 27 22.08 5.68 22.21
C SER A 27 22.67 5.75 23.61
N VAL A 28 22.95 4.60 24.21
CA VAL A 28 23.46 4.51 25.57
C VAL A 28 24.77 3.75 25.58
N ASP A 29 25.79 4.37 26.15
CA ASP A 29 27.11 3.76 26.28
C ASP A 29 27.08 2.60 27.28
N LYS A 30 27.91 1.60 26.97
CA LYS A 30 28.21 0.52 27.92
C LYS A 30 29.45 0.88 28.70
N ASP A 31 29.43 0.63 29.99
CA ASP A 31 30.61 0.72 30.83
C ASP A 31 31.63 -0.40 30.52
N ASN A 32 32.78 -0.35 31.19
CA ASN A 32 33.85 -1.34 31.05
C ASN A 32 33.41 -2.78 31.43
N ASN A 33 32.29 -2.93 32.15
CA ASN A 33 31.71 -4.20 32.57
C ASN A 33 30.55 -4.65 31.65
N GLY A 34 30.28 -3.92 30.56
CA GLY A 34 29.24 -4.22 29.58
C GLY A 34 27.83 -3.81 30.00
N TYR A 35 27.65 -3.13 31.13
CA TYR A 35 26.36 -2.62 31.58
C TYR A 35 26.05 -1.28 30.92
N ARG A 36 24.77 -1.09 30.56
CA ARG A 36 24.29 0.20 30.06
C ARG A 36 24.14 1.18 31.22
N ASN A 37 24.74 2.35 31.08
CA ASN A 37 24.60 3.41 32.08
C ASN A 37 23.86 4.61 31.47
N TYR A 38 22.62 4.80 31.90
CA TYR A 38 21.74 5.85 31.42
C TYR A 38 22.02 7.15 32.15
N THR A 39 22.20 8.22 31.39
CA THR A 39 22.33 9.60 31.87
C THR A 39 20.96 10.22 32.15
N ALA A 40 20.94 11.37 32.83
CA ALA A 40 19.70 12.14 33.01
C ALA A 40 19.10 12.59 31.67
N GLN A 41 19.93 12.83 30.65
CA GLN A 41 19.46 13.18 29.31
C GLN A 41 18.76 12.00 28.61
N ASP A 42 19.24 10.78 28.83
CA ASP A 42 18.60 9.57 28.32
C ASP A 42 17.22 9.35 28.94
N VAL A 43 17.10 9.64 30.24
CA VAL A 43 15.83 9.60 30.96
C VAL A 43 14.84 10.59 30.36
N GLU A 44 15.24 11.84 30.13
CA GLU A 44 14.38 12.86 29.51
C GLU A 44 14.00 12.50 28.07
N THR A 45 14.91 11.88 27.32
CA THR A 45 14.64 11.36 25.98
C THR A 45 13.60 10.25 26.01
N LEU A 46 13.72 9.28 26.92
CA LEU A 46 12.75 8.21 27.10
C LEU A 46 11.37 8.73 27.56
N LYS A 47 11.33 9.75 28.42
CA LYS A 47 10.08 10.44 28.80
C LYS A 47 9.39 11.06 27.58
N LYS A 48 10.14 11.77 26.73
CA LYS A 48 9.60 12.33 25.47
C LYS A 48 9.06 11.24 24.55
N ILE A 49 9.84 10.17 24.33
CA ILE A 49 9.41 9.02 23.51
C ILE A 49 8.10 8.43 24.07
N SER A 50 8.01 8.24 25.39
CA SER A 50 6.81 7.73 26.04
C SER A 50 5.58 8.60 25.76
N VAL A 51 5.71 9.93 25.89
CA VAL A 51 4.62 10.87 25.56
C VAL A 51 4.22 10.77 24.08
N TYR A 52 5.19 10.83 23.16
CA TYR A 52 4.90 10.76 21.73
C TYR A 52 4.21 9.46 21.34
N ARG A 53 4.63 8.33 21.92
CA ARG A 53 3.99 7.03 21.67
C ARG A 53 2.57 6.96 22.24
N LYS A 54 2.30 7.54 23.42
CA LYS A 54 0.94 7.66 23.97
C LYS A 54 0.03 8.52 23.09
N LEU A 55 0.59 9.52 22.40
CA LEU A 55 -0.13 10.34 21.43
C LEU A 55 -0.32 9.66 20.06
N GLY A 56 0.22 8.44 19.88
CA GLY A 56 0.13 7.67 18.64
C GLY A 56 1.11 8.12 17.55
N ILE A 57 2.15 8.87 17.89
CA ILE A 57 3.15 9.34 16.91
C ILE A 57 4.01 8.17 16.43
N SER A 58 4.29 8.15 15.12
CA SER A 58 5.07 7.11 14.46
C SER A 58 6.54 7.12 14.92
N ILE A 59 7.23 5.98 14.85
CA ILE A 59 8.67 5.90 15.19
C ILE A 59 9.50 6.82 14.29
N LYS A 60 9.14 6.92 13.01
CA LYS A 60 9.80 7.79 12.03
C LYS A 60 9.68 9.27 12.42
N ASP A 61 8.48 9.72 12.77
CA ASP A 61 8.27 11.10 13.21
C ASP A 61 8.96 11.39 14.55
N ILE A 62 8.97 10.42 15.48
CA ILE A 62 9.70 10.55 16.76
C ILE A 62 11.19 10.73 16.49
N GLN A 63 11.77 9.96 15.58
CA GLN A 63 13.17 10.09 15.20
C GLN A 63 13.46 11.50 14.67
N SER A 64 12.69 11.97 13.70
CA SER A 64 12.85 13.34 13.16
C SER A 64 12.66 14.41 14.22
N LEU A 65 11.70 14.25 15.14
CA LEU A 65 11.48 15.17 16.26
C LEU A 65 12.65 15.23 17.23
N LEU A 66 13.28 14.09 17.53
CA LEU A 66 14.44 14.03 18.41
C LEU A 66 15.71 14.59 17.74
N GLU A 67 15.88 14.38 16.43
CA GLU A 67 17.03 14.86 15.66
C GLU A 67 16.97 16.36 15.36
N THR A 68 15.79 16.87 14.98
CA THR A 68 15.64 18.25 14.46
C THR A 68 14.99 19.22 15.45
N GLY A 69 14.20 18.71 16.39
CA GLY A 69 13.35 19.55 17.24
C GLY A 69 12.22 20.27 16.48
N ASP A 70 11.93 19.90 15.23
CA ASP A 70 10.95 20.59 14.40
C ASP A 70 9.51 20.39 14.91
N LYS A 71 8.98 21.45 15.54
CA LYS A 71 7.61 21.47 16.07
C LYS A 71 6.53 21.46 14.99
N SER A 72 6.88 21.72 13.72
CA SER A 72 5.92 21.65 12.61
C SER A 72 5.32 20.24 12.47
N ILE A 73 6.09 19.20 12.81
CA ILE A 73 5.64 17.81 12.85
C ILE A 73 4.51 17.63 13.87
N LEU A 74 4.66 18.20 15.08
CA LEU A 74 3.63 18.14 16.12
C LEU A 74 2.37 18.92 15.71
N LEU A 75 2.55 20.09 15.09
CA LEU A 75 1.43 20.90 14.61
C LEU A 75 0.63 20.17 13.52
N ARG A 76 1.33 19.53 12.56
CA ARG A 76 0.72 18.69 11.53
C ARG A 76 -0.13 17.57 12.14
N ILE A 77 0.45 16.80 13.08
CA ILE A 77 -0.24 15.69 13.75
C ILE A 77 -1.44 16.19 14.56
N TYR A 78 -1.29 17.33 15.24
CA TYR A 78 -2.41 17.95 15.96
C TYR A 78 -3.56 18.32 15.02
N GLN A 79 -3.26 18.97 13.89
CA GLN A 79 -4.26 19.32 12.88
C GLN A 79 -4.97 18.08 12.31
N GLU A 80 -4.23 17.01 12.02
CA GLU A 80 -4.79 15.73 11.57
C GLU A 80 -5.76 15.14 12.61
N LYS A 81 -5.38 15.17 13.90
CA LYS A 81 -6.25 14.69 15.00
C LYS A 81 -7.50 15.57 15.19
N VAL A 82 -7.38 16.88 15.01
CA VAL A 82 -8.55 17.77 15.08
C VAL A 82 -9.51 17.48 13.92
N GLN A 83 -9.01 17.28 12.71
CA GLN A 83 -9.83 16.87 11.57
C GLN A 83 -10.51 15.51 11.81
N GLU A 84 -9.78 14.54 12.37
CA GLU A 84 -10.35 13.26 12.81
C GLU A 84 -11.50 13.41 13.80
N LYS A 85 -11.33 14.30 14.79
CA LYS A 85 -12.37 14.56 15.78
C LYS A 85 -13.61 15.15 15.11
N VAL A 86 -13.44 16.14 14.23
CA VAL A 86 -14.57 16.77 13.52
C VAL A 86 -15.36 15.73 12.72
N LEU A 87 -14.68 14.81 12.03
CA LEU A 87 -15.34 13.73 11.29
C LEU A 87 -16.13 12.80 12.23
N LYS A 88 -15.51 12.37 13.34
CA LYS A 88 -16.19 11.52 14.34
C LYS A 88 -17.38 12.21 14.99
N ASP A 89 -17.27 13.50 15.29
CA ASP A 89 -18.37 14.27 15.85
C ASP A 89 -19.54 14.34 14.83
N SER A 90 -19.23 14.53 13.54
CA SER A 90 -20.23 14.48 12.45
C SER A 90 -20.89 13.10 12.33
N GLU A 91 -20.11 12.02 12.43
CA GLU A 91 -20.62 10.64 12.40
C GLU A 91 -21.57 10.37 13.58
N LEU A 92 -21.21 10.85 14.79
CA LEU A 92 -22.05 10.69 15.98
C LEU A 92 -23.34 11.50 15.88
N GLU A 93 -23.29 12.71 15.32
CA GLU A 93 -24.49 13.53 15.11
C GLU A 93 -25.41 12.91 14.06
N ALA A 94 -24.85 12.42 12.94
CA ALA A 94 -25.61 11.70 11.92
C ALA A 94 -26.25 10.43 12.49
N LEU A 95 -25.51 9.65 13.29
CA LEU A 95 -26.04 8.46 13.96
C LEU A 95 -27.17 8.81 14.92
N LYS A 96 -27.00 9.87 15.73
CA LYS A 96 -28.04 10.31 16.66
C LYS A 96 -29.30 10.74 15.91
N GLN A 97 -29.15 11.52 14.84
CA GLN A 97 -30.26 11.94 14.02
C GLN A 97 -30.98 10.75 13.37
N PHE A 98 -30.23 9.78 12.84
CA PHE A 98 -30.80 8.55 12.29
C PHE A 98 -31.53 7.71 13.34
N ILE A 99 -31.07 7.67 14.59
CA ILE A 99 -31.79 7.02 15.69
C ILE A 99 -33.14 7.73 15.94
N ASP A 100 -33.18 9.06 15.80
CA ASP A 100 -34.36 9.87 16.10
C ASP A 100 -35.41 9.83 14.97
N ASP A 101 -35.00 9.92 13.69
CA ASP A 101 -35.91 10.04 12.54
C ASP A 101 -35.94 8.82 11.60
N GLY A 102 -34.94 7.94 11.64
CA GLY A 102 -34.82 6.78 10.75
C GLY A 102 -34.57 7.12 9.28
N ASP A 103 -34.24 8.37 8.95
CA ASP A 103 -34.07 8.84 7.58
C ASP A 103 -32.70 8.41 7.02
N ALA A 104 -32.72 7.36 6.21
CA ALA A 104 -31.51 6.78 5.63
C ALA A 104 -30.85 7.69 4.58
N ASP A 105 -31.62 8.45 3.81
CA ASP A 105 -31.06 9.31 2.75
C ASP A 105 -30.26 10.44 3.38
N LYS A 106 -30.84 11.10 4.38
CA LYS A 106 -30.22 12.18 5.13
C LYS A 106 -28.99 11.71 5.92
N ALA A 107 -29.04 10.53 6.53
CA ALA A 107 -27.89 9.94 7.21
C ALA A 107 -26.76 9.62 6.23
N ASN A 108 -27.08 9.08 5.06
CA ASN A 108 -26.11 8.75 4.02
C ASN A 108 -25.46 10.02 3.42
N GLU A 109 -26.20 11.12 3.27
CA GLU A 109 -25.63 12.41 2.84
C GLU A 109 -24.66 13.01 3.87
N ALA A 110 -24.90 12.77 5.16
CA ALA A 110 -24.06 13.28 6.25
C ALA A 110 -22.82 12.42 6.55
N LEU A 111 -22.80 11.17 6.06
CA LEU A 111 -21.75 10.19 6.32
C LEU A 111 -20.86 10.01 5.08
N ASP A 112 -19.55 10.18 5.26
CA ASP A 112 -18.55 9.87 4.24
C ASP A 112 -17.72 8.65 4.66
N TYR A 113 -17.25 7.87 3.68
CA TYR A 113 -16.26 6.83 3.95
C TYR A 113 -14.92 7.44 4.36
N GLN A 114 -14.41 7.06 5.54
CA GLN A 114 -13.15 7.59 6.07
C GLN A 114 -11.94 7.28 5.16
N THR A 115 -11.91 6.11 4.53
CA THR A 115 -10.83 5.66 3.63
C THR A 115 -11.38 5.08 2.34
N VAL A 116 -10.54 5.09 1.30
CA VAL A 116 -10.82 4.39 0.04
C VAL A 116 -11.05 2.89 0.27
N GLU A 117 -10.30 2.25 1.18
CA GLU A 117 -10.51 0.85 1.54
C GLU A 117 -11.92 0.61 2.08
N ASN A 118 -12.38 1.43 3.05
CA ASN A 118 -13.74 1.29 3.62
C ASN A 118 -14.82 1.51 2.56
N ALA A 119 -14.60 2.48 1.66
CA ALA A 119 -15.53 2.76 0.57
C ALA A 119 -15.64 1.56 -0.37
N ILE A 120 -14.52 0.99 -0.81
CA ILE A 120 -14.51 -0.20 -1.68
C ILE A 120 -15.13 -1.40 -0.99
N GLU A 121 -14.82 -1.65 0.29
CA GLU A 121 -15.40 -2.77 1.03
C GLU A 121 -16.92 -2.66 1.17
N SER A 122 -17.44 -1.45 1.33
CA SER A 122 -18.88 -1.20 1.46
C SER A 122 -19.61 -1.16 0.13
N LEU A 123 -19.03 -0.51 -0.89
CA LEU A 123 -19.70 -0.20 -2.16
C LEU A 123 -19.52 -1.29 -3.21
N LEU A 124 -18.51 -2.16 -3.07
CA LEU A 124 -18.31 -3.34 -3.92
C LEU A 124 -18.42 -4.63 -3.08
N PRO A 125 -19.60 -4.90 -2.47
CA PRO A 125 -19.78 -6.08 -1.63
C PRO A 125 -19.74 -7.35 -2.49
N GLY A 126 -18.87 -8.29 -2.13
CA GLY A 126 -18.80 -9.60 -2.78
C GLY A 126 -17.39 -10.03 -3.19
N LYS A 127 -17.29 -11.24 -3.74
CA LYS A 127 -16.02 -11.91 -4.06
C LYS A 127 -15.40 -11.55 -5.41
N GLU A 128 -16.00 -10.62 -6.14
CA GLU A 128 -15.52 -10.24 -7.48
C GLU A 128 -14.54 -9.07 -7.36
N TRP A 129 -15.02 -7.84 -7.60
CA TRP A 129 -14.19 -6.64 -7.52
C TRP A 129 -13.64 -6.40 -6.12
N GLY A 130 -14.41 -6.64 -5.05
CA GLY A 130 -13.93 -6.51 -3.67
C GLY A 130 -12.68 -7.34 -3.37
N ASP A 131 -12.69 -8.64 -3.72
CA ASP A 131 -11.52 -9.52 -3.54
C ASP A 131 -10.36 -9.11 -4.44
N TYR A 132 -10.65 -8.63 -5.65
CA TYR A 132 -9.62 -8.12 -6.57
C TYR A 132 -8.90 -6.90 -6.00
N PHE A 133 -9.64 -5.92 -5.49
CA PHE A 133 -9.06 -4.73 -4.84
C PHE A 133 -8.22 -5.11 -3.62
N LYS A 134 -8.74 -6.00 -2.77
CA LYS A 134 -8.03 -6.50 -1.59
C LYS A 134 -6.73 -7.20 -1.96
N SER A 135 -6.73 -7.96 -3.04
CA SER A 135 -5.56 -8.75 -3.46
C SER A 135 -4.49 -7.94 -4.19
N HIS A 136 -4.88 -6.88 -4.91
CA HIS A 136 -3.95 -6.15 -5.79
C HIS A 136 -3.59 -4.75 -5.29
N PHE A 137 -4.48 -4.11 -4.52
CA PHE A 137 -4.35 -2.68 -4.21
C PHE A 137 -4.40 -2.35 -2.73
N LYS A 138 -4.81 -3.28 -1.85
CA LYS A 138 -4.95 -3.04 -0.39
C LYS A 138 -3.83 -2.23 0.24
N PRO A 139 -2.51 -2.47 -0.02
CA PRO A 139 -1.44 -1.66 0.57
C PRO A 139 -1.56 -0.15 0.26
N PHE A 140 -2.25 0.21 -0.82
CA PHE A 140 -2.40 1.57 -1.33
C PHE A 140 -3.78 2.19 -1.06
N LEU A 141 -4.74 1.45 -0.51
CA LEU A 141 -6.14 1.92 -0.32
C LEU A 141 -6.42 2.53 1.06
N ASN A 142 -5.48 2.41 2.01
CA ASN A 142 -5.60 3.06 3.32
C ASN A 142 -5.28 4.57 3.24
N VAL A 143 -6.01 5.27 2.39
CA VAL A 143 -5.89 6.71 2.11
C VAL A 143 -7.24 7.35 2.37
N ARG A 144 -7.24 8.54 3.01
CA ARG A 144 -8.46 9.31 3.25
C ARG A 144 -8.96 9.97 1.98
N LEU A 145 -10.28 9.93 1.80
CA LEU A 145 -10.98 10.70 0.77
C LEU A 145 -11.12 12.15 1.27
N LYS A 146 -10.28 13.06 0.75
CA LYS A 146 -10.21 14.46 1.20
C LYS A 146 -10.77 15.44 0.17
N THR A 147 -10.63 15.15 -1.12
CA THR A 147 -10.93 16.09 -2.20
C THR A 147 -12.14 15.66 -3.02
N LEU A 148 -12.82 16.64 -3.64
CA LEU A 148 -13.90 16.36 -4.60
C LEU A 148 -13.39 15.51 -5.78
N GLU A 149 -12.16 15.74 -6.21
CA GLU A 149 -11.49 14.96 -7.25
C GLU A 149 -11.35 13.48 -6.86
N GLN A 150 -10.96 13.19 -5.62
CA GLN A 150 -10.91 11.82 -5.10
C GLN A 150 -12.30 11.18 -5.03
N LYS A 151 -13.33 11.93 -4.61
CA LYS A 151 -14.71 11.42 -4.59
C LYS A 151 -15.19 11.06 -6.01
N GLN A 152 -14.91 11.94 -6.99
CA GLN A 152 -15.23 11.67 -8.39
C GLN A 152 -14.45 10.46 -8.93
N ALA A 153 -13.17 10.33 -8.58
CA ALA A 153 -12.36 9.20 -9.02
C ALA A 153 -12.86 7.86 -8.47
N LEU A 154 -13.35 7.84 -7.21
CA LEU A 154 -14.02 6.68 -6.65
C LEU A 154 -15.30 6.35 -7.43
N GLN A 155 -16.14 7.34 -7.74
CA GLN A 155 -17.35 7.13 -8.53
C GLN A 155 -17.03 6.53 -9.91
N ASN A 156 -16.04 7.08 -10.63
CA ASN A 156 -15.61 6.56 -11.93
C ASN A 156 -15.12 5.09 -11.84
N ILE A 157 -14.46 4.73 -10.74
CA ILE A 157 -14.04 3.35 -10.48
C ILE A 157 -15.24 2.43 -10.25
N LEU A 158 -16.23 2.87 -9.47
CA LEU A 158 -17.43 2.08 -9.20
C LEU A 158 -18.23 1.85 -10.49
N GLU A 159 -18.43 2.90 -11.28
CA GLU A 159 -19.09 2.81 -12.60
C GLU A 159 -18.34 1.85 -13.53
N TYR A 160 -17.01 1.93 -13.59
CA TYR A 160 -16.21 0.95 -14.34
C TYR A 160 -16.43 -0.48 -13.84
N CYS A 161 -16.52 -0.69 -12.52
CA CYS A 161 -16.76 -2.02 -11.94
C CYS A 161 -18.16 -2.56 -12.28
N ASP A 162 -19.18 -1.70 -12.30
CA ASP A 162 -20.55 -2.06 -12.68
C ASP A 162 -20.66 -2.42 -14.17
N GLU A 163 -19.96 -1.68 -15.03
CA GLU A 163 -19.98 -1.92 -16.48
C GLU A 163 -19.05 -3.05 -16.95
N THR A 164 -18.19 -3.55 -16.06
CA THR A 164 -17.14 -4.52 -16.36
C THR A 164 -17.25 -5.75 -15.48
N THR A 165 -17.62 -6.89 -16.06
CA THR A 165 -17.66 -8.13 -15.29
C THR A 165 -16.26 -8.71 -15.09
N LEU A 166 -15.83 -8.79 -13.83
CA LEU A 166 -14.58 -9.49 -13.49
C LEU A 166 -14.80 -11.00 -13.41
N LYS A 167 -14.78 -11.68 -14.56
CA LYS A 167 -14.87 -13.15 -14.61
C LYS A 167 -13.48 -13.76 -14.50
N VAL A 168 -13.06 -14.11 -13.29
CA VAL A 168 -11.87 -14.93 -13.07
C VAL A 168 -12.15 -16.36 -13.59
N PRO A 169 -11.50 -16.82 -14.67
CA PRO A 169 -11.79 -18.14 -15.24
C PRO A 169 -11.43 -19.26 -14.24
N PHE A 170 -12.34 -20.20 -13.99
CA PHE A 170 -12.11 -21.31 -13.04
C PHE A 170 -10.80 -22.08 -13.30
N ILE A 171 -10.41 -22.21 -14.56
CA ILE A 171 -9.15 -22.84 -14.97
C ILE A 171 -7.90 -22.13 -14.44
N MET A 172 -7.97 -20.82 -14.17
CA MET A 172 -6.90 -20.11 -13.45
C MET A 172 -6.78 -20.56 -12.01
N GLY A 173 -7.89 -20.78 -11.31
CA GLY A 173 -7.89 -21.25 -9.93
C GLY A 173 -7.24 -22.63 -9.80
N ILE A 174 -7.50 -23.52 -10.76
CA ILE A 174 -6.83 -24.83 -10.84
C ILE A 174 -5.33 -24.65 -11.13
N GLY A 175 -4.99 -23.81 -12.11
CA GLY A 175 -3.59 -23.51 -12.46
C GLY A 175 -2.80 -22.94 -11.29
N ALA A 176 -3.37 -21.98 -10.55
CA ALA A 176 -2.77 -21.37 -9.37
C ALA A 176 -2.55 -22.39 -8.24
N LYS A 177 -3.53 -23.25 -7.94
CA LYS A 177 -3.38 -24.31 -6.93
C LYS A 177 -2.27 -25.31 -7.29
N MET A 178 -2.11 -25.67 -8.57
CA MET A 178 -1.06 -26.59 -9.00
C MET A 178 0.37 -26.00 -8.87
N ILE A 179 0.52 -24.67 -8.85
CA ILE A 179 1.83 -24.00 -8.66
C ILE A 179 2.06 -23.49 -7.24
N GLY A 180 1.29 -23.98 -6.25
CA GLY A 180 1.45 -23.61 -4.84
C GLY A 180 0.56 -22.48 -4.34
N GLY A 181 -0.45 -22.07 -5.11
CA GLY A 181 -1.40 -21.00 -4.79
C GLY A 181 -1.01 -19.64 -5.37
N ILE A 182 -1.85 -18.62 -5.11
CA ILE A 182 -1.49 -17.21 -5.34
C ILE A 182 -0.83 -16.72 -4.07
N ALA A 183 0.44 -16.32 -4.14
CA ALA A 183 1.12 -15.72 -3.00
C ALA A 183 0.35 -14.46 -2.58
N GLN A 184 -0.06 -14.39 -1.31
CA GLN A 184 -0.58 -13.15 -0.76
C GLN A 184 0.57 -12.15 -0.65
N GLU A 185 0.37 -10.96 -1.23
CA GLU A 185 1.32 -9.87 -1.09
C GLU A 185 1.23 -9.32 0.34
N THR A 186 2.28 -9.53 1.12
CA THR A 186 2.35 -9.11 2.53
C THR A 186 3.14 -7.82 2.72
N ARG A 187 3.79 -7.33 1.65
CA ARG A 187 4.57 -6.09 1.69
C ARG A 187 3.65 -4.88 1.85
N THR A 188 4.15 -3.91 2.60
CA THR A 188 3.57 -2.57 2.69
C THR A 188 3.77 -1.80 1.38
N ALA A 189 2.99 -0.72 1.17
CA ALA A 189 3.18 0.14 0.01
C ALA A 189 4.63 0.67 -0.07
N ASP A 190 5.20 1.11 1.05
CA ASP A 190 6.58 1.64 1.10
C ASP A 190 7.62 0.59 0.69
N GLU A 191 7.47 -0.67 1.14
CA GLU A 191 8.36 -1.77 0.75
C GLU A 191 8.23 -2.10 -0.74
N MET A 192 7.01 -2.06 -1.28
CA MET A 192 6.77 -2.28 -2.72
C MET A 192 7.37 -1.15 -3.55
N ILE A 193 7.22 0.10 -3.12
CA ILE A 193 7.82 1.27 -3.77
C ILE A 193 9.34 1.17 -3.74
N ALA A 194 9.94 0.93 -2.57
CA ALA A 194 11.38 0.80 -2.40
C ALA A 194 11.96 -0.33 -3.24
N TYR A 195 11.26 -1.48 -3.33
CA TYR A 195 11.70 -2.61 -4.15
C TYR A 195 11.94 -2.24 -5.61
N TYR A 196 11.08 -1.41 -6.22
CA TYR A 196 11.25 -0.99 -7.62
C TYR A 196 12.10 0.27 -7.77
N ARG A 197 11.95 1.24 -6.87
CA ARG A 197 12.66 2.53 -6.93
C ARG A 197 14.15 2.39 -6.64
N ASP A 198 14.48 1.57 -5.65
CA ASP A 198 15.83 1.45 -5.07
C ASP A 198 16.51 0.13 -5.49
N MET A 199 16.00 -0.52 -6.54
CA MET A 199 16.49 -1.81 -7.05
C MET A 199 17.95 -1.72 -7.48
N SER A 200 18.82 -2.58 -6.94
CA SER A 200 20.21 -2.67 -7.39
C SER A 200 20.31 -3.31 -8.78
N GLU A 201 21.38 -3.00 -9.52
CA GLU A 201 21.64 -3.63 -10.82
C GLU A 201 21.69 -5.17 -10.72
N SER A 202 22.22 -5.72 -9.62
CA SER A 202 22.26 -7.16 -9.40
C SER A 202 20.87 -7.79 -9.23
N GLU A 203 19.94 -7.08 -8.59
CA GLU A 203 18.55 -7.51 -8.45
C GLU A 203 17.78 -7.34 -9.77
N TYR A 204 18.04 -6.25 -10.48
CA TYR A 204 17.49 -6.01 -11.81
C TYR A 204 17.87 -7.12 -12.78
N GLU A 205 19.15 -7.52 -12.86
CA GLU A 205 19.59 -8.61 -13.73
C GLU A 205 18.93 -9.95 -13.38
N ARG A 206 18.78 -10.26 -12.09
CA ARG A 206 18.03 -11.46 -11.64
C ARG A 206 16.56 -11.40 -12.04
N LEU A 207 15.92 -10.24 -11.91
CA LEU A 207 14.53 -10.04 -12.33
C LEU A 207 14.40 -10.17 -13.85
N LYS A 208 15.30 -9.55 -14.61
CA LYS A 208 15.37 -9.63 -16.08
C LYS A 208 15.50 -11.06 -16.57
N GLU A 209 16.35 -11.87 -15.95
CA GLU A 209 16.50 -13.28 -16.30
C GLU A 209 15.19 -14.06 -16.06
N LYS A 210 14.50 -13.82 -14.94
CA LYS A 210 13.20 -14.44 -14.64
C LYS A 210 12.15 -14.04 -15.67
N VAL A 211 12.06 -12.75 -16.01
CA VAL A 211 11.11 -12.25 -17.00
C VAL A 211 11.40 -12.82 -18.39
N TRP A 212 12.67 -12.90 -18.78
CA TRP A 212 13.08 -13.51 -20.05
C TRP A 212 12.70 -15.00 -20.15
N LYS A 213 12.93 -15.78 -19.09
CA LYS A 213 12.47 -17.19 -19.02
C LYS A 213 10.95 -17.28 -19.16
N GLY A 214 10.21 -16.42 -18.46
CA GLY A 214 8.75 -16.33 -18.56
C GLY A 214 8.27 -15.95 -19.97
N ALA A 215 8.94 -15.00 -20.63
CA ALA A 215 8.62 -14.56 -21.98
C ALA A 215 8.83 -15.67 -23.01
N LYS A 216 9.96 -16.39 -22.95
CA LYS A 216 10.24 -17.56 -23.80
C LYS A 216 9.18 -18.65 -23.63
N MET A 217 8.81 -18.94 -22.38
CA MET A 217 7.75 -19.92 -22.09
C MET A 217 6.43 -19.50 -22.74
N LYS A 218 6.01 -18.24 -22.57
CA LYS A 218 4.76 -17.71 -23.14
C LYS A 218 4.77 -17.55 -24.67
N ASN A 219 5.94 -17.61 -25.30
CA ASN A 219 6.10 -17.62 -26.77
C ASN A 219 6.20 -19.03 -27.37
N GLY A 220 6.36 -20.08 -26.53
CA GLY A 220 6.37 -21.48 -26.94
C GLY A 220 4.98 -22.13 -26.92
N ILE A 221 4.94 -23.45 -26.71
CA ILE A 221 3.70 -24.25 -26.68
C ILE A 221 2.72 -23.74 -25.59
N MET A 222 3.25 -23.26 -24.46
CA MET A 222 2.43 -22.74 -23.37
C MET A 222 1.56 -21.55 -23.80
N LYS A 223 1.88 -20.83 -24.88
CA LYS A 223 1.01 -19.79 -25.45
C LYS A 223 -0.44 -20.26 -25.65
N TYR A 224 -0.61 -21.53 -26.03
CA TYR A 224 -1.90 -22.16 -26.30
C TYR A 224 -2.51 -22.85 -25.08
N HIS A 225 -1.85 -22.79 -23.93
CA HIS A 225 -2.38 -23.37 -22.69
C HIS A 225 -3.72 -22.68 -22.33
N PRO A 226 -4.80 -23.44 -22.05
CA PRO A 226 -6.12 -22.87 -21.80
C PRO A 226 -6.15 -21.79 -20.72
N ALA A 227 -5.38 -21.95 -19.63
CA ALA A 227 -5.29 -20.93 -18.58
C ALA A 227 -4.69 -19.60 -19.08
N PHE A 228 -3.67 -19.63 -19.95
CA PHE A 228 -3.07 -18.42 -20.51
C PHE A 228 -3.95 -17.79 -21.58
N ILE A 229 -4.70 -18.58 -22.36
CA ILE A 229 -5.72 -18.05 -23.28
C ILE A 229 -6.80 -17.32 -22.48
N ALA A 230 -7.32 -17.95 -21.42
CA ALA A 230 -8.35 -17.38 -20.57
C ALA A 230 -7.84 -16.09 -19.89
N GLN A 231 -6.59 -16.05 -19.45
CA GLN A 231 -5.93 -14.85 -18.92
C GLN A 231 -5.92 -13.70 -19.92
N ARG A 232 -5.47 -13.95 -21.15
CA ARG A 232 -5.40 -12.90 -22.18
C ARG A 232 -6.78 -12.38 -22.55
N LYS A 233 -7.79 -13.25 -22.65
CA LYS A 233 -9.17 -12.85 -22.91
C LYS A 233 -9.69 -11.93 -21.80
N MET A 234 -9.49 -12.30 -20.53
CA MET A 234 -9.87 -11.47 -19.38
C MET A 234 -9.14 -10.12 -19.41
N GLN A 235 -7.81 -10.10 -19.60
CA GLN A 235 -7.04 -8.86 -19.68
C GLN A 235 -7.48 -7.95 -20.83
N LYS A 236 -7.78 -8.53 -22.00
CA LYS A 236 -8.29 -7.80 -23.16
C LYS A 236 -9.68 -7.23 -22.90
N GLU A 237 -10.56 -7.96 -22.24
CA GLU A 237 -11.90 -7.50 -21.87
C GLU A 237 -11.82 -6.31 -20.91
N LEU A 238 -11.00 -6.42 -19.86
CA LEU A 238 -10.73 -5.31 -18.93
C LEU A 238 -10.19 -4.08 -19.67
N GLN A 239 -9.21 -4.27 -20.57
CA GLN A 239 -8.70 -3.14 -21.35
C GLN A 239 -9.75 -2.52 -22.25
N ASN A 240 -10.52 -3.34 -22.98
CA ASN A 240 -11.54 -2.83 -23.90
C ASN A 240 -12.60 -2.00 -23.17
N LYS A 241 -12.77 -2.24 -21.85
CA LYS A 241 -13.62 -1.47 -20.96
C LYS A 241 -12.93 -0.28 -20.30
N GLY A 242 -11.66 -0.04 -20.61
CA GLY A 242 -10.91 1.12 -20.13
C GLY A 242 -10.08 0.86 -18.88
N TYR A 243 -9.59 -0.35 -18.63
CA TYR A 243 -8.77 -0.61 -17.43
C TYR A 243 -7.58 0.37 -17.29
N ASN A 244 -6.78 0.55 -18.34
CA ASN A 244 -5.64 1.49 -18.29
C ASN A 244 -6.02 2.96 -18.58
N ASP A 245 -7.24 3.21 -19.07
CA ASP A 245 -7.69 4.54 -19.51
C ASP A 245 -8.63 5.22 -18.50
N ILE A 246 -9.31 4.42 -17.67
CA ILE A 246 -10.30 4.83 -16.67
C ILE A 246 -9.86 4.34 -15.29
N PHE A 247 -9.77 3.02 -15.09
CA PHE A 247 -9.58 2.44 -13.76
C PHE A 247 -8.23 2.84 -13.13
N ILE A 248 -7.12 2.63 -13.83
CA ILE A 248 -5.78 2.93 -13.32
C ILE A 248 -5.57 4.44 -13.06
N PRO A 249 -5.92 5.35 -13.99
CA PRO A 249 -5.83 6.80 -13.74
C PRO A 249 -6.65 7.25 -12.53
N ASN A 250 -7.88 6.77 -12.37
CA ASN A 250 -8.69 7.11 -11.19
C ASN A 250 -8.12 6.52 -9.90
N LEU A 251 -7.53 5.32 -9.95
CA LEU A 251 -6.84 4.74 -8.79
C LEU A 251 -5.61 5.55 -8.38
N MET A 252 -4.90 6.12 -9.36
CA MET A 252 -3.79 7.05 -9.13
C MET A 252 -4.25 8.36 -8.48
N VAL A 253 -5.43 8.88 -8.83
CA VAL A 253 -6.04 10.03 -8.14
C VAL A 253 -6.39 9.69 -6.69
N LEU A 254 -6.92 8.49 -6.44
CA LEU A 254 -7.28 8.05 -5.09
C LEU A 254 -6.06 7.88 -4.18
N SER A 255 -4.94 7.39 -4.71
CA SER A 255 -3.79 6.97 -3.90
C SER A 255 -2.45 7.54 -4.38
N PRO A 256 -1.90 8.55 -3.68
CA PRO A 256 -0.56 9.07 -3.97
C PRO A 256 0.55 8.02 -3.86
N THR A 257 0.45 7.08 -2.92
CA THR A 257 1.43 5.99 -2.78
C THR A 257 1.34 5.01 -3.96
N TYR A 258 0.14 4.78 -4.51
CA TYR A 258 0.00 4.02 -5.75
C TYR A 258 0.65 4.73 -6.94
N VAL A 259 0.59 6.06 -7.01
CA VAL A 259 1.30 6.84 -8.05
C VAL A 259 2.80 6.61 -7.99
N GLU A 260 3.40 6.70 -6.80
CA GLU A 260 4.83 6.45 -6.62
C GLU A 260 5.21 5.03 -7.01
N TYR A 261 4.43 4.05 -6.56
CA TYR A 261 4.62 2.64 -6.89
C TYR A 261 4.55 2.41 -8.40
N LYS A 262 3.50 2.92 -9.06
CA LYS A 262 3.27 2.73 -10.49
C LYS A 262 4.39 3.34 -11.31
N LYS A 263 4.84 4.55 -10.97
CA LYS A 263 6.00 5.21 -11.63
C LYS A 263 7.28 4.39 -11.49
N ALA A 264 7.59 3.91 -10.29
CA ALA A 264 8.78 3.10 -10.05
C ALA A 264 8.74 1.78 -10.83
N LEU A 265 7.59 1.09 -10.80
CA LEU A 265 7.34 -0.13 -11.55
C LEU A 265 7.46 0.10 -13.07
N ASP A 266 6.87 1.17 -13.59
CA ASP A 266 6.88 1.49 -15.02
C ASP A 266 8.29 1.79 -15.51
N ASN A 267 9.11 2.52 -14.76
CA ASN A 267 10.51 2.77 -15.12
C ASN A 267 11.30 1.46 -15.29
N VAL A 268 11.11 0.49 -14.39
CA VAL A 268 11.74 -0.83 -14.47
C VAL A 268 11.19 -1.63 -15.66
N ASN A 269 9.86 -1.62 -15.85
CA ASN A 269 9.21 -2.31 -16.96
C ASN A 269 9.64 -1.74 -18.32
N ASP A 270 9.75 -0.42 -18.46
CA ASP A 270 10.15 0.25 -19.70
C ASP A 270 11.59 -0.08 -20.07
N ARG A 271 12.50 -0.06 -19.09
CA ARG A 271 13.89 -0.52 -19.29
C ARG A 271 13.90 -1.97 -19.77
N MET A 272 13.16 -2.84 -19.09
CA MET A 272 13.11 -4.27 -19.39
C MET A 272 12.48 -4.59 -20.74
N CYS A 273 11.39 -3.91 -21.11
CA CYS A 273 10.73 -4.06 -22.41
C CYS A 273 11.67 -3.64 -23.54
N ARG A 274 12.43 -2.56 -23.35
CA ARG A 274 13.43 -2.07 -24.31
C ARG A 274 14.60 -3.04 -24.47
N GLU A 275 15.17 -3.53 -23.36
CA GLU A 275 16.32 -4.45 -23.38
C GLU A 275 15.97 -5.85 -23.92
N LEU A 276 14.77 -6.36 -23.60
CA LEU A 276 14.33 -7.70 -24.00
C LEU A 276 13.47 -7.71 -25.27
N GLY A 277 13.18 -6.53 -25.84
CA GLY A 277 12.29 -6.39 -27.00
C GLY A 277 10.86 -6.88 -26.73
N LEU A 278 10.36 -6.76 -25.50
CA LEU A 278 9.05 -7.29 -25.10
C LEU A 278 7.94 -6.27 -25.35
N TYR A 279 6.81 -6.74 -25.89
CA TYR A 279 5.57 -5.96 -25.98
C TYR A 279 4.36 -6.88 -26.05
N TYR A 280 3.16 -6.34 -25.81
CA TYR A 280 1.91 -7.07 -26.02
C TYR A 280 1.30 -6.71 -27.38
N ASP A 281 0.83 -7.70 -28.14
CA ASP A 281 0.03 -7.45 -29.35
C ASP A 281 -1.44 -7.12 -29.01
N SER A 282 -2.24 -6.80 -30.03
CA SER A 282 -3.68 -6.47 -29.88
C SER A 282 -4.54 -7.63 -29.33
N ASN A 283 -3.97 -8.82 -29.19
CA ASN A 283 -4.58 -10.00 -28.60
C ASN A 283 -3.94 -10.36 -27.25
N TYR A 284 -3.20 -9.44 -26.64
CA TYR A 284 -2.54 -9.61 -25.36
C TYR A 284 -1.51 -10.75 -25.35
N ASN A 285 -1.00 -11.17 -26.50
CA ASN A 285 0.13 -12.08 -26.52
C ASN A 285 1.40 -11.29 -26.21
N LEU A 286 2.19 -11.80 -25.28
CA LEU A 286 3.55 -11.29 -25.05
C LEU A 286 4.42 -11.69 -26.23
N VAL A 287 4.97 -10.73 -26.95
CA VAL A 287 5.82 -10.91 -28.13
C VAL A 287 7.23 -10.48 -27.81
N ILE A 288 8.20 -11.23 -28.34
CA ILE A 288 9.62 -10.84 -28.37
C ILE A 288 9.90 -10.32 -29.77
N LYS A 289 10.29 -9.04 -29.88
CA LYS A 289 10.70 -8.43 -31.14
C LYS A 289 11.91 -9.21 -31.66
N LYS A 290 11.78 -9.80 -32.85
CA LYS A 290 12.92 -10.40 -33.53
C LYS A 290 13.82 -9.26 -33.99
N ASP A 291 15.09 -9.28 -33.61
CA ASP A 291 16.06 -8.37 -34.21
C ASP A 291 16.08 -8.63 -35.72
N ASN A 292 15.77 -7.60 -36.51
CA ASN A 292 15.85 -7.64 -37.97
C ASN A 292 17.29 -7.38 -38.45
N SER A 293 18.30 -7.50 -37.58
CA SER A 293 19.70 -7.52 -37.99
C SER A 293 20.04 -8.91 -38.54
N LYS A 294 19.79 -9.09 -39.84
CA LYS A 294 20.52 -10.04 -40.67
C LYS A 294 21.99 -9.65 -40.73
#